data_AF-A0A1J3DCN7-F1
#
_entry.id   AF-A0A1J3DCN7-F1
#
_cell.length_a   1.000
_cell.length_b   1.000
_cell.length_c   1.000
_cell.angle_alpha   90.00
_cell.angle_beta   90.00
_cell.angle_gamma   90.00
#
_symmetry.space_group_name_H-M   'P 1'
#
loop_
_entity.id
_entity.type
_entity.pdbx_description
1 polymer ?
#
loop_
_entity_poly.entity_id
_entity_poly.type
_entity_poly.pdbx_seq_one_letter_code
_entity_poly.pdbx_strand_id
1 'polypeptide(L)'
;LSLSLSLSLISSVSSLSYSLIDSLLGSTRRRYRLNRVTVYMESEKELMNKAKRPVDSRLCRVSGSMTEVMEIQAENPTCHVLFIPGNPGVVSFYKELLESLNEFLDGNATITAIGQISHTSKDWESGRLFSLQEQIDHKVDFIRHELEGVKVPIILVGHSIGSYISLEMLRKCSEKVVYCIGLYPFLTLNQQSKKQSLIGKLAASSLLSASASFLIASLRLLPLWAARRLVSNSIGAGWSDTAVEATCTHLRQYHTLRNVLFMAMTEFRELAAEPDWDFMRENQKKLAFLFGIDDHWGPLQLFEEISKQAPATSLSIEREGHTHGFCCTVAGSVWVAQHVATLIKDRFSHL
;
A
#
# COMPACT_ATOMS: atom_id res chain seq x y z
N LEU A 1 10.98 -28.76 20.77
CA LEU A 1 9.62 -29.27 20.50
C LEU A 1 8.50 -28.30 20.87
N SER A 2 8.76 -27.18 21.55
CA SER A 2 7.87 -25.98 21.58
C SER A 2 7.85 -25.20 20.24
N LEU A 3 8.12 -25.92 19.15
CA LEU A 3 8.94 -25.52 17.99
C LEU A 3 8.27 -25.94 16.67
N SER A 4 6.94 -26.09 16.68
CA SER A 4 6.06 -26.32 15.51
C SER A 4 4.93 -25.26 15.40
N LEU A 5 4.53 -24.64 16.50
CA LEU A 5 3.41 -23.69 16.60
C LEU A 5 3.80 -22.22 16.58
N SER A 6 5.10 -21.95 16.74
CA SER A 6 5.68 -20.71 16.26
C SER A 6 5.60 -20.59 14.71
N LEU A 7 5.31 -21.68 14.01
CA LEU A 7 5.64 -21.80 12.59
C LEU A 7 4.45 -21.64 11.64
N SER A 8 3.29 -21.31 12.19
CA SER A 8 2.11 -20.72 11.54
C SER A 8 1.87 -19.30 12.06
N LEU A 9 2.83 -18.68 12.74
CA LEU A 9 2.56 -17.78 13.88
C LEU A 9 1.76 -16.54 13.62
N ILE A 10 1.80 -16.11 12.38
CA ILE A 10 0.73 -15.38 11.77
C ILE A 10 0.69 -15.89 10.32
N SER A 11 0.08 -17.04 10.04
CA SER A 11 -0.31 -17.52 8.69
C SER A 11 -1.30 -16.55 7.99
N SER A 12 -1.35 -15.32 8.47
CA SER A 12 -2.52 -14.48 8.70
C SER A 12 -2.06 -13.02 8.95
N VAL A 13 -0.87 -12.61 8.47
CA VAL A 13 -0.64 -11.21 8.06
C VAL A 13 -1.46 -10.93 6.79
N SER A 14 -1.99 -11.99 6.17
CA SER A 14 -3.35 -12.04 5.64
C SER A 14 -3.72 -11.17 4.44
N SER A 15 -2.71 -10.64 3.77
CA SER A 15 -2.64 -10.71 2.31
C SER A 15 -1.55 -11.68 1.84
N LEU A 16 -0.65 -12.12 2.72
CA LEU A 16 0.65 -12.73 2.41
C LEU A 16 0.70 -14.28 2.41
N SER A 17 -0.44 -14.99 2.39
CA SER A 17 -0.49 -16.42 2.77
C SER A 17 -1.42 -17.33 1.95
N TYR A 18 -1.39 -17.29 0.61
CA TYR A 18 -2.00 -18.35 -0.22
C TYR A 18 -1.16 -18.73 -1.45
N SER A 19 0.13 -18.97 -1.26
CA SER A 19 0.96 -19.72 -2.23
C SER A 19 1.55 -21.02 -1.65
N LEU A 20 1.22 -21.35 -0.40
CA LEU A 20 1.81 -22.51 0.31
C LEU A 20 0.97 -23.78 0.29
N ILE A 21 -0.23 -23.79 -0.32
CA ILE A 21 -1.09 -24.98 -0.40
C ILE A 21 -1.06 -25.64 -1.79
N ASP A 22 -0.82 -24.88 -2.88
CA ASP A 22 -0.78 -25.44 -4.24
C ASP A 22 0.48 -26.23 -4.60
N SER A 23 1.53 -26.18 -3.76
CA SER A 23 2.79 -26.90 -4.04
C SER A 23 2.85 -28.33 -3.50
N LEU A 24 1.82 -28.81 -2.78
CA LEU A 24 1.89 -30.09 -2.05
C LEU A 24 0.90 -31.18 -2.52
N LEU A 25 0.07 -30.94 -3.53
CA LEU A 25 -0.76 -31.99 -4.15
C LEU A 25 -0.65 -31.92 -5.67
N GLY A 26 -0.04 -32.96 -6.25
CA GLY A 26 0.55 -32.94 -7.58
C GLY A 26 -0.41 -32.73 -8.76
N SER A 27 0.11 -32.02 -9.76
CA SER A 27 -0.30 -32.17 -11.16
C SER A 27 0.87 -31.81 -12.07
N THR A 28 1.37 -32.81 -12.78
CA THR A 28 2.42 -32.72 -13.79
C THR A 28 1.97 -31.79 -14.92
N ARG A 29 2.71 -30.72 -15.22
CA ARG A 29 2.65 -30.10 -16.56
C ARG A 29 3.95 -29.41 -17.02
N ARG A 30 4.36 -29.89 -18.19
CA ARG A 30 5.45 -29.59 -19.13
C ARG A 30 6.05 -28.16 -19.09
N ARG A 31 7.38 -28.12 -19.08
CA ARG A 31 8.21 -26.98 -19.52
C ARG A 31 7.85 -26.61 -20.97
N TYR A 32 7.35 -25.41 -21.17
CA TYR A 32 7.50 -24.71 -22.44
C TYR A 32 8.70 -23.77 -22.35
N ARG A 33 9.64 -23.96 -23.27
CA ARG A 33 10.85 -23.15 -23.44
C ARG A 33 10.48 -22.01 -24.39
N LEU A 34 10.42 -20.76 -23.91
CA LEU A 34 10.20 -19.59 -24.77
C LEU A 34 11.51 -18.79 -24.89
N ASN A 35 12.27 -19.04 -25.96
CA ASN A 35 13.47 -18.29 -26.33
C ASN A 35 13.12 -16.96 -27.04
N ARG A 36 12.38 -16.06 -26.38
CA ARG A 36 12.05 -14.74 -26.99
C ARG A 36 12.09 -13.53 -26.05
N VAL A 37 12.56 -13.69 -24.81
CA VAL A 37 12.57 -12.61 -23.80
C VAL A 37 13.82 -11.71 -23.88
N THR A 38 14.86 -12.10 -24.60
CA THR A 38 16.16 -11.41 -24.55
C THR A 38 16.21 -10.06 -25.27
N VAL A 39 15.32 -9.80 -26.24
CA VAL A 39 15.39 -8.57 -27.07
C VAL A 39 14.66 -7.39 -26.44
N TYR A 40 13.66 -7.62 -25.57
CA TYR A 40 12.95 -6.55 -24.85
C TYR A 40 13.73 -6.00 -23.64
N MET A 41 14.64 -6.79 -23.06
CA MET A 41 15.45 -6.34 -21.90
C MET A 41 16.57 -5.36 -22.27
N GLU A 42 17.01 -5.31 -23.54
CA GLU A 42 18.06 -4.38 -23.97
C GLU A 42 17.51 -2.97 -24.21
N SER A 43 16.27 -2.83 -24.71
CA SER A 43 15.65 -1.51 -24.90
C SER A 43 15.22 -0.84 -23.57
N GLU A 44 14.88 -1.62 -22.53
CA GLU A 44 14.56 -1.06 -21.21
C GLU A 44 15.82 -0.58 -20.46
N LYS A 45 16.98 -1.19 -20.69
CA LYS A 45 18.25 -0.74 -20.11
C LYS A 45 18.71 0.61 -20.64
N GLU A 46 18.42 0.93 -21.91
CA GLU A 46 18.76 2.24 -22.48
C GLU A 46 17.83 3.37 -21.99
N LEU A 47 16.57 3.06 -21.63
CA LEU A 47 15.65 4.04 -21.02
C LEU A 47 15.96 4.33 -19.54
N MET A 48 16.64 3.41 -18.85
CA MET A 48 16.98 3.48 -17.41
C MET A 48 18.24 4.31 -17.10
N ASN A 49 18.83 5.02 -18.07
CA ASN A 49 20.08 5.78 -17.89
C ASN A 49 19.90 7.24 -17.45
N LYS A 50 18.68 7.68 -17.11
CA LYS A 50 18.51 8.89 -16.28
C LYS A 50 18.76 8.50 -14.82
N ALA A 51 19.68 9.18 -14.16
CA ALA A 51 19.95 8.93 -12.74
C ALA A 51 18.64 9.12 -11.94
N LYS A 52 18.15 8.03 -11.32
CA LYS A 52 17.02 8.07 -10.38
C LYS A 52 17.28 9.13 -9.33
N ARG A 53 16.36 10.09 -9.18
CA ARG A 53 16.41 10.98 -8.01
C ARG A 53 16.12 10.10 -6.79
N PRO A 54 17.08 9.94 -5.86
CA PRO A 54 16.87 9.13 -4.69
C PRO A 54 15.76 9.75 -3.86
N VAL A 55 14.92 8.90 -3.27
CA VAL A 55 13.91 9.36 -2.32
C VAL A 55 14.56 9.71 -0.98
N ASP A 56 14.26 10.89 -0.47
CA ASP A 56 14.70 11.33 0.85
C ASP A 56 13.73 10.82 1.91
N SER A 57 14.27 10.34 3.03
CA SER A 57 13.46 9.88 4.17
C SER A 57 13.62 10.83 5.33
N ARG A 58 12.51 11.26 5.92
CA ARG A 58 12.51 12.11 7.11
C ARG A 58 11.46 11.66 8.13
N LEU A 59 11.69 12.11 9.36
CA LEU A 59 10.76 12.00 10.47
C LEU A 59 10.13 13.38 10.68
N CYS A 60 8.81 13.46 10.74
CA CYS A 60 8.07 14.70 11.00
C CYS A 60 7.01 14.52 12.07
N ARG A 61 6.65 15.60 12.76
CA ARG A 61 5.57 15.59 13.75
C ARG A 61 4.33 16.20 13.13
N VAL A 62 3.26 15.42 12.99
CA VAL A 62 1.98 15.86 12.43
C VAL A 62 0.94 15.75 13.54
N SER A 63 0.34 16.88 13.92
CA SER A 63 -0.64 16.96 15.02
C SER A 63 -0.20 16.24 16.31
N GLY A 64 1.09 16.35 16.64
CA GLY A 64 1.67 15.76 17.84
C GLY A 64 2.25 14.35 17.67
N SER A 65 1.92 13.62 16.60
CA SER A 65 2.40 12.25 16.36
C SER A 65 3.65 12.22 15.48
N MET A 66 4.62 11.37 15.81
CA MET A 66 5.80 11.16 14.96
C MET A 66 5.51 10.22 13.79
N THR A 67 5.82 10.68 12.59
CA THR A 67 5.51 10.00 11.33
C THR A 67 6.72 9.92 10.41
N GLU A 68 6.93 8.76 9.80
CA GLU A 68 7.91 8.55 8.73
C GLU A 68 7.33 9.04 7.40
N VAL A 69 8.10 9.85 6.69
CA VAL A 69 7.74 10.44 5.40
C VAL A 69 8.87 10.20 4.40
N MET A 70 8.51 9.90 3.17
CA MET A 70 9.43 9.76 2.04
C MET A 70 9.08 10.79 0.97
N GLU A 71 10.07 11.55 0.51
CA GLU A 71 9.85 12.72 -0.34
C GLU A 71 10.81 12.76 -1.53
N ILE A 72 10.28 13.23 -2.67
CA ILE A 72 11.06 13.63 -3.84
C ILE A 72 10.58 15.03 -4.21
N GLN A 73 11.45 16.03 -4.06
CA GLN A 73 11.13 17.41 -4.38
C GLN A 73 11.41 17.71 -5.86
N ALA A 74 10.44 18.33 -6.53
CA ALA A 74 10.65 18.94 -7.85
C ALA A 74 11.01 20.42 -7.69
N GLU A 75 11.88 20.94 -8.55
CA GLU A 75 12.27 22.36 -8.52
C GLU A 75 11.10 23.27 -8.92
N ASN A 76 10.36 22.88 -9.96
CA ASN A 76 9.21 23.59 -10.48
C ASN A 76 8.03 22.61 -10.64
N PRO A 77 7.39 22.19 -9.54
CA PRO A 77 6.34 21.19 -9.61
C PRO A 77 5.12 21.74 -10.37
N THR A 78 4.50 20.91 -11.20
CA THR A 78 3.18 21.16 -11.81
C THR A 78 2.06 20.63 -10.91
N CYS A 79 2.35 19.63 -10.08
CA CYS A 79 1.44 19.06 -9.10
C CYS A 79 2.21 18.48 -7.90
N HIS A 80 1.47 18.17 -6.84
CA HIS A 80 1.97 17.45 -5.67
C HIS A 80 1.25 16.10 -5.57
N VAL A 81 1.98 14.99 -5.67
CA VAL A 81 1.44 13.65 -5.46
C VAL A 81 1.63 13.24 -4.00
N LEU A 82 0.53 13.09 -3.27
CA LEU A 82 0.54 12.60 -1.90
C LEU A 82 0.10 11.13 -1.87
N PHE A 83 1.04 10.25 -1.56
CA PHE A 83 0.86 8.81 -1.50
C PHE A 83 0.51 8.32 -0.10
N ILE A 84 -0.60 7.58 0.01
CA ILE A 84 -1.13 7.02 1.26
C ILE A 84 -0.99 5.48 1.22
N PRO A 85 -0.14 4.89 2.08
CA PRO A 85 0.09 3.46 2.12
C PRO A 85 -1.10 2.70 2.70
N GLY A 86 -1.16 1.40 2.43
CA GLY A 86 -2.13 0.47 3.01
C GLY A 86 -1.84 0.10 4.47
N ASN A 87 -2.27 -1.09 4.87
CA ASN A 87 -1.97 -1.70 6.17
C ASN A 87 -1.19 -3.01 5.94
N PRO A 88 0.11 -3.07 6.28
CA PRO A 88 0.89 -2.10 7.04
C PRO A 88 1.24 -0.81 6.29
N GLY A 89 1.12 0.30 7.02
CA GLY A 89 1.47 1.67 6.63
C GLY A 89 2.93 2.08 6.59
N VAL A 90 3.84 1.16 6.27
CA VAL A 90 5.29 1.42 6.27
C VAL A 90 5.70 1.98 4.91
N VAL A 91 6.17 3.23 4.86
CA VAL A 91 6.47 3.94 3.60
C VAL A 91 7.60 3.31 2.80
N SER A 92 8.56 2.65 3.45
CA SER A 92 9.70 2.03 2.77
C SER A 92 9.34 0.88 1.85
N PHE A 93 8.14 0.28 1.97
CA PHE A 93 7.64 -0.67 0.96
C PHE A 93 7.41 -0.02 -0.41
N TYR A 94 7.24 1.30 -0.47
CA TYR A 94 6.84 2.00 -1.68
C TYR A 94 8.01 2.77 -2.31
N LYS A 95 9.24 2.62 -1.81
CA LYS A 95 10.43 3.32 -2.33
C LYS A 95 10.53 3.24 -3.86
N GLU A 96 10.53 2.02 -4.39
CA GLU A 96 10.70 1.77 -5.82
C GLU A 96 9.53 2.34 -6.63
N LEU A 97 8.32 2.36 -6.07
CA LEU A 97 7.14 2.98 -6.69
C LEU A 97 7.33 4.50 -6.80
N LEU A 98 7.73 5.18 -5.71
CA LEU A 98 7.88 6.63 -5.68
C LEU A 98 9.00 7.11 -6.62
N GLU A 99 10.15 6.41 -6.60
CA GLU A 99 11.27 6.73 -7.50
C GLU A 99 10.87 6.56 -8.97
N SER A 100 10.21 5.45 -9.31
CA SER A 100 9.74 5.20 -10.68
C SER A 100 8.64 6.18 -11.10
N LEU A 101 7.76 6.57 -10.18
CA LEU A 101 6.70 7.54 -10.46
C LEU A 101 7.30 8.92 -10.76
N ASN A 102 8.32 9.35 -10.02
CA ASN A 102 9.05 10.58 -10.33
C ASN A 102 9.67 10.55 -11.74
N GLU A 103 10.26 9.41 -12.13
CA GLU A 103 10.80 9.24 -13.49
C GLU A 103 9.72 9.34 -14.56
N PHE A 104 8.60 8.62 -14.40
CA PHE A 104 7.49 8.64 -15.36
C PHE A 104 6.73 9.97 -15.40
N LEU A 105 6.84 10.80 -14.36
CA LEU A 105 6.34 12.18 -14.33
C LEU A 105 7.40 13.20 -14.78
N ASP A 106 8.52 12.74 -15.34
CA ASP A 106 9.60 13.57 -15.87
C ASP A 106 10.23 14.52 -14.84
N GLY A 107 10.11 14.19 -13.54
CA GLY A 107 10.59 15.02 -12.44
C GLY A 107 9.79 16.32 -12.22
N ASN A 108 8.60 16.43 -12.81
CA ASN A 108 7.74 17.62 -12.76
C ASN A 108 6.76 17.62 -11.59
N ALA A 109 6.75 16.59 -10.75
CA ALA A 109 5.87 16.50 -9.59
C ALA A 109 6.69 16.37 -8.31
N THR A 110 6.31 17.11 -7.27
CA THR A 110 6.76 16.78 -5.92
C THR A 110 5.97 15.56 -5.45
N ILE A 111 6.64 14.55 -4.93
CA ILE A 111 6.02 13.32 -4.44
C ILE A 111 6.30 13.18 -2.95
N THR A 112 5.25 12.96 -2.16
CA THR A 112 5.34 12.72 -0.72
C THR A 112 4.58 11.45 -0.39
N ALA A 113 5.20 10.50 0.32
CA ALA A 113 4.51 9.37 0.93
C ALA A 113 4.51 9.51 2.45
N ILE A 114 3.34 9.42 3.06
CA ILE A 114 3.16 9.58 4.51
C ILE A 114 2.78 8.26 5.17
N GLY A 115 3.56 7.84 6.17
CA GLY A 115 3.29 6.60 6.92
C GLY A 115 2.03 6.65 7.77
N GLN A 116 1.57 5.47 8.18
CA GLN A 116 0.55 5.36 9.23
C GLN A 116 1.22 5.60 10.59
N ILE A 117 0.52 6.28 11.52
CA ILE A 117 1.04 6.55 12.87
C ILE A 117 1.40 5.22 13.54
N SER A 118 2.55 5.19 14.24
CA SER A 118 3.07 4.00 14.93
C SER A 118 3.43 2.80 14.04
N HIS A 119 3.46 2.98 12.71
CA HIS A 119 3.97 1.98 11.78
C HIS A 119 5.43 2.30 11.41
N THR A 120 6.25 2.59 12.42
CA THR A 120 7.64 3.04 12.26
C THR A 120 8.62 2.04 12.87
N SER A 121 9.92 2.21 12.60
CA SER A 121 10.94 1.33 13.16
C SER A 121 11.17 1.49 14.68
N LYS A 122 10.64 2.56 15.31
CA LYS A 122 10.78 2.86 16.74
C LYS A 122 9.43 3.23 17.35
N ASP A 123 9.24 2.91 18.62
CA ASP A 123 8.00 3.28 19.33
C ASP A 123 8.08 4.75 19.81
N TRP A 124 7.57 5.67 19.01
CA TRP A 124 7.52 7.10 19.37
C TRP A 124 6.30 7.46 20.22
N GLU A 125 5.24 6.66 20.13
CA GLU A 125 3.93 6.95 20.73
C GLU A 125 3.66 6.12 21.98
N SER A 126 4.71 5.55 22.58
CA SER A 126 4.67 4.80 23.84
C SER A 126 3.62 3.68 23.85
N GLY A 127 3.51 2.95 22.73
CA GLY A 127 2.58 1.84 22.57
C GLY A 127 1.11 2.24 22.35
N ARG A 128 0.82 3.54 22.17
CA ARG A 128 -0.52 4.00 21.80
C ARG A 128 -0.98 3.34 20.50
N LEU A 129 -2.27 2.99 20.48
CA LEU A 129 -2.95 2.40 19.33
C LEU A 129 -3.78 3.47 18.61
N PHE A 130 -3.75 3.44 17.28
CA PHE A 130 -4.42 4.43 16.43
C PHE A 130 -5.44 3.77 15.52
N SER A 131 -6.68 4.23 15.60
CA SER A 131 -7.81 3.76 14.78
C SER A 131 -7.73 4.27 13.35
N LEU A 132 -8.49 3.66 12.43
CA LEU A 132 -8.64 4.16 11.06
C LEU A 132 -9.05 5.64 11.02
N GLN A 133 -9.98 6.08 11.87
CA GLN A 133 -10.41 7.48 11.94
C GLN A 133 -9.27 8.41 12.36
N GLU A 134 -8.51 8.05 13.40
CA GLU A 134 -7.32 8.82 13.81
C GLU A 134 -6.26 8.86 12.71
N GLN A 135 -6.11 7.77 11.95
CA GLN A 135 -5.25 7.76 10.78
C GLN A 135 -5.75 8.73 9.71
N ILE A 136 -7.06 8.79 9.42
CA ILE A 136 -7.66 9.73 8.45
C ILE A 136 -7.42 11.18 8.89
N ASP A 137 -7.77 11.52 10.13
CA ASP A 137 -7.64 12.87 10.65
C ASP A 137 -6.19 13.35 10.59
N HIS A 138 -5.23 12.47 10.89
CA HIS A 138 -3.81 12.76 10.75
C HIS A 138 -3.36 13.10 9.31
N LYS A 139 -3.92 12.47 8.28
CA LYS A 139 -3.54 12.79 6.87
C LYS A 139 -4.24 14.05 6.38
N VAL A 140 -5.44 14.32 6.88
CA VAL A 140 -6.14 15.59 6.65
C VAL A 140 -5.35 16.74 7.27
N ASP A 141 -4.87 16.58 8.50
CA ASP A 141 -4.02 17.56 9.17
C ASP A 141 -2.68 17.76 8.46
N PHE A 142 -2.11 16.71 7.87
CA PHE A 142 -0.92 16.83 7.02
C PHE A 142 -1.16 17.78 5.83
N ILE A 143 -2.31 17.66 5.14
CA ILE A 143 -2.65 18.60 4.06
C ILE A 143 -2.85 20.02 4.58
N ARG A 144 -3.55 20.15 5.71
CA ARG A 144 -3.93 21.46 6.26
C ARG A 144 -2.76 22.25 6.83
N HIS A 145 -1.77 21.57 7.39
CA HIS A 145 -0.66 22.20 8.10
C HIS A 145 0.66 22.05 7.35
N GLU A 146 1.06 20.83 7.01
CA GLU A 146 2.36 20.59 6.37
C GLU A 146 2.34 20.96 4.87
N LEU A 147 1.19 20.81 4.20
CA LEU A 147 1.00 21.22 2.80
C LEU A 147 0.18 22.51 2.66
N GLU A 148 0.12 23.34 3.71
CA GLU A 148 -0.62 24.61 3.67
C GLU A 148 -0.12 25.50 2.52
N GLY A 149 1.21 25.66 2.42
CA GLY A 149 1.88 26.50 1.44
C GLY A 149 2.00 25.92 0.03
N VAL A 150 1.55 24.69 -0.20
CA VAL A 150 1.56 24.07 -1.54
C VAL A 150 0.51 24.77 -2.41
N LYS A 151 0.99 25.44 -3.47
CA LYS A 151 0.15 26.21 -4.41
C LYS A 151 -0.29 25.42 -5.65
N VAL A 152 0.34 24.26 -5.86
CA VAL A 152 0.02 23.38 -7.00
C VAL A 152 -1.08 22.40 -6.62
N PRO A 153 -1.83 21.85 -7.59
CA PRO A 153 -2.88 20.88 -7.31
C PRO A 153 -2.34 19.63 -6.59
N ILE A 154 -3.11 19.13 -5.62
CA ILE A 154 -2.78 17.89 -4.90
C ILE A 154 -3.50 16.71 -5.56
N ILE A 155 -2.75 15.64 -5.80
CA ILE A 155 -3.26 14.35 -6.28
C ILE A 155 -3.02 13.32 -5.19
N LEU A 156 -4.08 12.61 -4.79
CA LEU A 156 -3.99 11.53 -3.84
C LEU A 156 -3.78 10.20 -4.57
N VAL A 157 -2.85 9.39 -4.07
CA VAL A 157 -2.67 8.01 -4.53
C VAL A 157 -2.70 7.10 -3.30
N GLY A 158 -3.75 6.30 -3.16
CA GLY A 158 -3.93 5.39 -2.04
C GLY A 158 -3.72 3.93 -2.44
N HIS A 159 -3.04 3.14 -1.62
CA HIS A 159 -2.99 1.69 -1.80
C HIS A 159 -3.83 0.96 -0.75
N SER A 160 -4.65 -0.03 -1.15
CA SER A 160 -5.44 -0.85 -0.23
C SER A 160 -6.36 0.04 0.63
N ILE A 161 -6.32 -0.06 1.96
CA ILE A 161 -7.04 0.85 2.88
C ILE A 161 -6.64 2.32 2.70
N GLY A 162 -5.41 2.59 2.22
CA GLY A 162 -4.98 3.93 1.83
C GLY A 162 -5.86 4.54 0.75
N SER A 163 -6.56 3.73 -0.06
CA SER A 163 -7.58 4.21 -1.01
C SER A 163 -8.78 4.80 -0.29
N TYR A 164 -9.30 4.13 0.74
CA TYR A 164 -10.40 4.65 1.56
C TYR A 164 -9.99 5.93 2.30
N ILE A 165 -8.80 5.94 2.89
CA ILE A 165 -8.24 7.14 3.54
C ILE A 165 -8.15 8.30 2.54
N SER A 166 -7.69 8.05 1.31
CA SER A 166 -7.63 9.07 0.25
C SER A 166 -9.02 9.59 -0.17
N LEU A 167 -10.07 8.75 -0.15
CA LEU A 167 -11.44 9.23 -0.41
C LEU A 167 -11.93 10.17 0.70
N GLU A 168 -11.67 9.84 1.96
CA GLU A 168 -12.03 10.70 3.09
C GLU A 168 -11.21 12.00 3.12
N MET A 169 -9.96 11.95 2.69
CA MET A 169 -9.15 13.16 2.48
C MET A 169 -9.70 14.03 1.35
N LEU A 170 -10.10 13.43 0.21
CA LEU A 170 -10.77 14.16 -0.87
C LEU A 170 -12.05 14.85 -0.37
N ARG A 171 -12.82 14.18 0.49
CA ARG A 171 -14.04 14.74 1.09
C ARG A 171 -13.75 15.95 1.97
N LYS A 172 -12.68 15.91 2.78
CA LYS A 172 -12.34 16.92 3.79
C LYS A 172 -11.42 18.05 3.28
N CYS A 173 -10.79 17.87 2.11
CA CYS A 173 -9.82 18.78 1.50
C CYS A 173 -10.08 18.98 -0.01
N SER A 174 -11.36 18.96 -0.42
CA SER A 174 -11.80 19.02 -1.83
C SER A 174 -11.37 20.28 -2.58
N GLU A 175 -11.00 21.34 -1.86
CA GLU A 175 -10.53 22.62 -2.37
C GLU A 175 -9.09 22.57 -2.89
N LYS A 176 -8.26 21.67 -2.34
CA LYS A 176 -6.86 21.46 -2.77
C LYS A 176 -6.68 20.17 -3.60
N VAL A 177 -7.47 19.15 -3.31
CA VAL A 177 -7.36 17.84 -3.94
C VAL A 177 -8.17 17.79 -5.23
N VAL A 178 -7.49 17.60 -6.36
CA VAL A 178 -8.11 17.61 -7.70
C VAL A 178 -8.34 16.23 -8.29
N TYR A 179 -7.65 15.21 -7.77
CA TYR A 179 -7.70 13.85 -8.28
C TYR A 179 -7.31 12.82 -7.21
N CYS A 180 -7.96 11.66 -7.22
CA CYS A 180 -7.72 10.56 -6.28
C CYS A 180 -7.66 9.24 -7.03
N ILE A 181 -6.54 8.52 -6.88
CA ILE A 181 -6.26 7.25 -7.53
C ILE A 181 -6.16 6.17 -6.44
N GLY A 182 -7.09 5.22 -6.43
CA GLY A 182 -7.06 4.06 -5.54
C GLY A 182 -6.45 2.83 -6.23
N LEU A 183 -5.41 2.28 -5.63
CA LEU A 183 -4.66 1.13 -6.13
C LEU A 183 -5.03 -0.09 -5.28
N TYR A 184 -5.51 -1.16 -5.92
CA TYR A 184 -5.97 -2.38 -5.26
C TYR A 184 -6.89 -2.05 -4.06
N PRO A 185 -7.99 -1.32 -4.30
CA PRO A 185 -8.65 -0.54 -3.25
C PRO A 185 -9.40 -1.44 -2.26
N PHE A 186 -9.29 -1.13 -0.96
CA PHE A 186 -10.11 -1.75 0.08
C PHE A 186 -11.16 -0.74 0.57
N LEU A 187 -12.40 -0.86 0.09
CA LEU A 187 -13.49 0.10 0.33
C LEU A 187 -14.73 -0.52 0.97
N THR A 188 -14.85 -1.85 0.96
CA THR A 188 -15.94 -2.60 1.58
C THR A 188 -15.48 -4.03 1.87
N LEU A 189 -16.19 -4.73 2.76
CA LEU A 189 -15.85 -6.11 3.10
C LEU A 189 -16.23 -7.08 2.00
N ASN A 190 -15.30 -8.00 1.70
CA ASN A 190 -15.61 -9.19 0.93
C ASN A 190 -16.14 -10.27 1.88
N GLN A 191 -17.46 -10.35 2.00
CA GLN A 191 -18.13 -11.32 2.88
C GLN A 191 -17.80 -12.79 2.54
N GLN A 192 -17.37 -13.08 1.31
CA GLN A 192 -16.97 -14.41 0.87
C GLN A 192 -15.50 -14.75 1.20
N SER A 193 -14.71 -13.75 1.60
CA SER A 193 -13.30 -13.94 1.90
C SER A 193 -13.10 -14.58 3.28
N LYS A 194 -12.79 -15.89 3.29
CA LYS A 194 -12.34 -16.60 4.50
C LYS A 194 -11.12 -15.92 5.14
N LYS A 195 -10.28 -15.31 4.31
CA LYS A 195 -9.09 -14.59 4.73
C LYS A 195 -9.47 -13.36 5.54
N GLN A 196 -10.31 -12.46 5.01
CA GLN A 196 -10.82 -11.31 5.77
C GLN A 196 -11.49 -11.74 7.09
N SER A 197 -12.28 -12.82 7.06
CA SER A 197 -12.92 -13.35 8.28
C SER A 197 -11.91 -13.77 9.35
N LEU A 198 -10.83 -14.48 8.97
CA LEU A 198 -9.80 -14.92 9.91
C LEU A 198 -9.07 -13.72 10.54
N ILE A 199 -8.74 -12.72 9.74
CA ILE A 199 -8.08 -11.49 10.19
C ILE A 199 -8.98 -10.74 11.13
N GLY A 200 -10.24 -10.52 10.75
CA GLY A 200 -11.22 -9.80 11.55
C GLY A 200 -11.35 -10.43 12.93
N LYS A 201 -11.38 -11.77 13.02
CA LYS A 201 -11.40 -12.49 14.31
C LYS A 201 -10.12 -12.30 15.14
N LEU A 202 -8.95 -12.40 14.50
CA LEU A 202 -7.65 -12.16 15.16
C LEU A 202 -7.54 -10.72 15.69
N ALA A 203 -7.91 -9.75 14.85
CA ALA A 203 -7.83 -8.32 15.10
C ALA A 203 -8.84 -7.88 16.17
N ALA A 204 -10.07 -8.44 16.17
CA ALA A 204 -11.11 -8.14 17.16
C ALA A 204 -10.79 -8.67 18.56
N SER A 205 -9.92 -9.70 18.68
CA SER A 205 -9.52 -10.25 19.97
C SER A 205 -8.24 -9.57 20.48
N SER A 206 -8.36 -8.79 21.54
CA SER A 206 -7.22 -8.10 22.17
C SER A 206 -6.12 -9.07 22.61
N LEU A 207 -6.49 -10.21 23.20
CA LEU A 207 -5.55 -11.24 23.65
C LEU A 207 -4.84 -11.93 22.49
N LEU A 208 -5.58 -12.36 21.46
CA LEU A 208 -4.97 -13.03 20.30
C LEU A 208 -4.07 -12.06 19.52
N SER A 209 -4.52 -10.83 19.30
CA SER A 209 -3.74 -9.80 18.64
C SER A 209 -2.46 -9.46 19.43
N ALA A 210 -2.54 -9.30 20.75
CA ALA A 210 -1.37 -9.06 21.58
C ALA A 210 -0.39 -10.24 21.58
N SER A 211 -0.92 -11.47 21.65
CA SER A 211 -0.11 -12.69 21.61
C SER A 211 0.60 -12.85 20.27
N ALA A 212 -0.12 -12.70 19.15
CA ALA A 212 0.45 -12.72 17.80
C ALA A 212 1.53 -11.64 17.64
N SER A 213 1.27 -10.44 18.15
CA SER A 213 2.23 -9.32 18.11
C SER A 213 3.50 -9.64 18.90
N PHE A 214 3.36 -10.20 20.10
CA PHE A 214 4.48 -10.61 20.94
C PHE A 214 5.31 -11.72 20.27
N LEU A 215 4.64 -12.69 19.65
CA LEU A 215 5.28 -13.81 18.99
C LEU A 215 6.10 -13.36 17.78
N ILE A 216 5.60 -12.45 16.94
CA ILE A 216 6.41 -11.83 15.89
C ILE A 216 7.51 -10.96 16.46
N ALA A 217 7.23 -10.16 17.50
CA ALA A 217 8.25 -9.32 18.13
C ALA A 217 9.40 -10.14 18.74
N SER A 218 9.15 -11.37 19.17
CA SER A 218 10.19 -12.29 19.63
C SER A 218 11.21 -12.65 18.55
N LEU A 219 10.83 -12.55 17.26
CA LEU A 219 11.76 -12.73 16.14
C LEU A 219 12.86 -11.66 16.12
N ARG A 220 12.73 -10.56 16.86
CA ARG A 220 13.81 -9.56 17.07
C ARG A 220 15.06 -10.14 17.69
N LEU A 221 14.94 -11.24 18.43
CA LEU A 221 16.09 -11.95 19.00
C LEU A 221 17.02 -12.52 17.91
N LEU A 222 16.53 -12.67 16.68
CA LEU A 222 17.35 -13.08 15.55
C LEU A 222 18.19 -11.91 15.01
N PRO A 223 19.49 -12.11 14.72
CA PRO A 223 20.30 -11.16 13.98
C PRO A 223 19.64 -10.76 12.66
N LEU A 224 19.86 -9.51 12.21
CA LEU A 224 19.20 -8.98 11.02
C LEU A 224 19.44 -9.85 9.77
N TRP A 225 20.65 -10.36 9.58
CA TRP A 225 20.96 -11.25 8.45
C TRP A 225 20.11 -12.53 8.47
N ALA A 226 19.85 -13.10 9.65
CA ALA A 226 19.05 -14.32 9.80
C ALA A 226 17.56 -14.01 9.54
N ALA A 227 17.07 -12.88 10.06
CA ALA A 227 15.72 -12.40 9.77
C ALA A 227 15.51 -12.15 8.27
N ARG A 228 16.46 -11.49 7.58
CA ARG A 228 16.42 -11.30 6.13
C ARG A 228 16.33 -12.63 5.38
N ARG A 229 17.19 -13.60 5.71
CA ARG A 229 17.15 -14.93 5.07
C ARG A 229 15.82 -15.65 5.31
N LEU A 230 15.25 -15.55 6.51
CA LEU A 230 13.94 -16.14 6.81
C LEU A 230 12.83 -15.50 5.97
N VAL A 231 12.79 -14.17 5.88
CA VAL A 231 11.79 -13.45 5.07
C VAL A 231 11.95 -13.80 3.59
N SER A 232 13.15 -13.68 3.03
CA SER A 232 13.42 -13.95 1.61
C SER A 232 13.13 -15.39 1.20
N ASN A 233 13.37 -16.37 2.08
CA ASN A 233 13.15 -17.79 1.79
C ASN A 233 11.71 -18.26 2.10
N SER A 234 10.85 -17.40 2.64
CA SER A 234 9.46 -17.73 2.96
C SER A 234 8.49 -16.89 2.14
N ILE A 235 7.89 -15.87 2.74
CA ILE A 235 6.90 -14.99 2.12
C ILE A 235 7.51 -14.04 1.09
N GLY A 236 8.83 -13.81 1.17
CA GLY A 236 9.55 -12.81 0.38
C GLY A 236 10.27 -13.36 -0.84
N ALA A 237 9.92 -14.55 -1.32
CA ALA A 237 10.51 -15.08 -2.54
C ALA A 237 10.19 -14.13 -3.73
N GLY A 238 11.23 -13.53 -4.32
CA GLY A 238 11.08 -12.55 -5.40
C GLY A 238 10.82 -11.10 -4.94
N TRP A 239 10.86 -10.81 -3.63
CA TRP A 239 10.74 -9.45 -3.13
C TRP A 239 11.99 -8.62 -3.40
N SER A 240 11.82 -7.29 -3.47
CA SER A 240 12.94 -6.36 -3.48
C SER A 240 13.67 -6.35 -2.14
N ASP A 241 14.94 -5.93 -2.17
CA ASP A 241 15.72 -5.77 -0.94
C ASP A 241 15.08 -4.77 0.02
N THR A 242 14.46 -3.71 -0.50
CA THR A 242 13.76 -2.70 0.31
C THR A 242 12.55 -3.28 1.03
N ALA A 243 11.75 -4.10 0.35
CA ALA A 243 10.58 -4.75 0.95
C ALA A 243 10.98 -5.77 2.05
N VAL A 244 12.05 -6.54 1.80
CA VAL A 244 12.63 -7.45 2.81
C VAL A 244 13.14 -6.66 4.01
N GLU A 245 13.83 -5.53 3.77
CA GLU A 245 14.34 -4.66 4.82
C GLU A 245 13.22 -4.05 5.67
N ALA A 246 12.23 -3.43 5.03
CA ALA A 246 11.06 -2.83 5.68
C ALA A 246 10.35 -3.84 6.60
N THR A 247 10.17 -5.07 6.13
CA THR A 247 9.61 -6.17 6.93
C THR A 247 10.47 -6.47 8.16
N CYS A 248 11.79 -6.51 7.98
CA CYS A 248 12.73 -6.84 9.05
C CYS A 248 12.89 -5.74 10.10
N THR A 249 12.75 -4.46 9.71
CA THR A 249 12.97 -3.30 10.57
C THR A 249 11.70 -2.80 11.24
N HIS A 250 10.54 -2.87 10.56
CA HIS A 250 9.27 -2.30 11.04
C HIS A 250 8.30 -3.37 11.52
N LEU A 251 8.01 -4.40 10.72
CA LEU A 251 6.95 -5.36 11.07
C LEU A 251 7.32 -6.30 12.22
N ARG A 252 8.62 -6.42 12.54
CA ARG A 252 9.11 -7.12 13.73
C ARG A 252 8.96 -6.32 15.02
N GLN A 253 8.46 -5.08 14.98
CA GLN A 253 8.23 -4.29 16.17
C GLN A 253 6.87 -4.64 16.80
N TYR A 254 6.85 -4.83 18.12
CA TYR A 254 5.61 -5.11 18.84
C TYR A 254 4.56 -4.01 18.64
N HIS A 255 4.94 -2.74 18.87
CA HIS A 255 4.02 -1.60 18.75
C HIS A 255 3.47 -1.44 17.32
N THR A 256 4.28 -1.67 16.29
CA THR A 256 3.85 -1.61 14.88
C THR A 256 2.81 -2.68 14.59
N LEU A 257 3.09 -3.94 14.96
CA LEU A 257 2.15 -5.02 14.66
C LEU A 257 0.85 -4.92 15.49
N ARG A 258 0.94 -4.39 16.72
CA ARG A 258 -0.23 -4.03 17.52
C ARG A 258 -1.08 -2.97 16.82
N ASN A 259 -0.45 -1.94 16.25
CA ASN A 259 -1.15 -0.91 15.49
C ASN A 259 -1.74 -1.45 14.18
N VAL A 260 -1.00 -2.27 13.43
CA VAL A 260 -1.50 -2.96 12.22
C VAL A 260 -2.78 -3.72 12.52
N LEU A 261 -2.79 -4.55 13.57
CA LEU A 261 -3.97 -5.35 13.93
C LEU A 261 -5.08 -4.50 14.54
N PHE A 262 -4.76 -3.47 15.32
CA PHE A 262 -5.79 -2.57 15.87
C PHE A 262 -6.46 -1.75 14.77
N MET A 263 -5.68 -1.19 13.85
CA MET A 263 -6.17 -0.49 12.67
C MET A 263 -7.04 -1.41 11.83
N ALA A 264 -6.58 -2.64 11.51
CA ALA A 264 -7.37 -3.64 10.78
C ALA A 264 -8.73 -3.93 11.45
N MET A 265 -8.77 -4.03 12.78
CA MET A 265 -10.03 -4.21 13.51
C MET A 265 -10.99 -3.03 13.32
N THR A 266 -10.49 -1.79 13.31
CA THR A 266 -11.32 -0.61 13.03
C THR A 266 -11.70 -0.47 11.56
N GLU A 267 -10.84 -0.89 10.62
CA GLU A 267 -11.14 -1.00 9.19
C GLU A 267 -12.33 -1.94 8.96
N PHE A 268 -12.30 -3.14 9.56
CA PHE A 268 -13.39 -4.11 9.43
C PHE A 268 -14.72 -3.61 9.99
N ARG A 269 -14.69 -2.75 11.02
CA ARG A 269 -15.91 -2.15 11.58
C ARG A 269 -16.49 -1.09 10.66
N GLU A 270 -15.63 -0.22 10.15
CA GLU A 270 -16.03 0.89 9.28
C GLU A 270 -16.53 0.39 7.92
N LEU A 271 -15.73 -0.47 7.27
CA LEU A 271 -16.00 -0.96 5.91
C LEU A 271 -17.08 -2.06 5.84
N ALA A 272 -17.68 -2.40 6.98
CA ALA A 272 -18.89 -3.24 7.02
C ALA A 272 -20.12 -2.49 6.47
N ALA A 273 -20.09 -1.16 6.48
CA ALA A 273 -21.09 -0.35 5.79
C ALA A 273 -20.91 -0.40 4.27
N GLU A 274 -21.97 -0.10 3.53
CA GLU A 274 -21.89 0.06 2.08
C GLU A 274 -21.06 1.30 1.71
N PRO A 275 -20.35 1.29 0.57
CA PRO A 275 -19.72 2.48 0.04
C PRO A 275 -20.73 3.63 -0.13
N ASP A 276 -20.30 4.86 0.16
CA ASP A 276 -21.08 6.08 -0.08
C ASP A 276 -21.17 6.35 -1.59
N TRP A 277 -22.19 5.75 -2.22
CA TRP A 277 -22.40 5.83 -3.67
C TRP A 277 -22.73 7.25 -4.15
N ASP A 278 -23.34 8.09 -3.30
CA ASP A 278 -23.66 9.47 -3.65
C ASP A 278 -22.37 10.29 -3.76
N PHE A 279 -21.49 10.18 -2.77
CA PHE A 279 -20.16 10.81 -2.84
C PHE A 279 -19.35 10.34 -4.05
N MET A 280 -19.33 9.02 -4.31
CA MET A 280 -18.64 8.45 -5.46
C MET A 280 -19.18 9.02 -6.78
N ARG A 281 -20.50 9.14 -6.91
CA ARG A 281 -21.16 9.65 -8.12
C ARG A 281 -20.95 11.15 -8.31
N GLU A 282 -20.98 11.94 -7.24
CA GLU A 282 -20.67 13.37 -7.27
C GLU A 282 -19.21 13.64 -7.68
N ASN A 283 -18.29 12.76 -7.25
CA ASN A 283 -16.86 12.93 -7.47
C ASN A 283 -16.27 12.04 -8.56
N GLN A 284 -17.08 11.25 -9.28
CA GLN A 284 -16.62 10.21 -10.22
C GLN A 284 -15.54 10.68 -11.22
N LYS A 285 -15.64 11.91 -11.73
CA LYS A 285 -14.62 12.47 -12.65
C LYS A 285 -13.27 12.76 -11.98
N LYS A 286 -13.22 12.83 -10.66
CA LYS A 286 -11.99 13.00 -9.85
C LYS A 286 -11.42 11.66 -9.37
N LEU A 287 -12.08 10.54 -9.66
CA LEU A 287 -11.72 9.23 -9.13
C LEU A 287 -11.15 8.32 -10.22
N ALA A 288 -10.14 7.56 -9.85
CA ALA A 288 -9.67 6.42 -10.61
C ALA A 288 -9.37 5.23 -9.69
N PHE A 289 -9.63 4.02 -10.18
CA PHE A 289 -9.29 2.80 -9.46
C PHE A 289 -8.61 1.76 -10.36
N LEU A 290 -7.53 1.19 -9.85
CA LEU A 290 -6.86 0.02 -10.40
C LEU A 290 -7.17 -1.20 -9.56
N PHE A 291 -7.82 -2.21 -10.14
CA PHE A 291 -8.15 -3.47 -9.50
C PHE A 291 -7.20 -4.59 -9.90
N GLY A 292 -6.92 -5.52 -8.97
CA GLY A 292 -6.21 -6.76 -9.27
C GLY A 292 -7.17 -7.90 -9.61
N ILE A 293 -6.72 -8.83 -10.45
CA ILE A 293 -7.43 -10.11 -10.62
C ILE A 293 -7.31 -10.91 -9.31
N ASP A 294 -8.42 -11.50 -8.88
CA ASP A 294 -8.52 -12.32 -7.65
C ASP A 294 -8.06 -11.61 -6.36
N ASP A 295 -8.13 -10.27 -6.33
CA ASP A 295 -7.86 -9.50 -5.14
C ASP A 295 -9.04 -9.55 -4.17
N HIS A 296 -8.85 -10.21 -3.02
CA HIS A 296 -9.91 -10.29 -2.02
C HIS A 296 -10.17 -8.98 -1.27
N TRP A 297 -9.26 -8.00 -1.32
CA TRP A 297 -9.45 -6.68 -0.69
C TRP A 297 -10.27 -5.73 -1.56
N GLY A 298 -9.99 -5.74 -2.86
CA GLY A 298 -10.79 -5.07 -3.89
C GLY A 298 -11.37 -6.09 -4.85
N PRO A 299 -12.42 -6.83 -4.47
CA PRO A 299 -12.99 -7.86 -5.33
C PRO A 299 -13.61 -7.25 -6.61
N LEU A 300 -13.57 -7.96 -7.74
CA LEU A 300 -14.11 -7.46 -9.01
C LEU A 300 -15.62 -7.16 -8.97
N GLN A 301 -16.36 -7.73 -8.01
CA GLN A 301 -17.74 -7.32 -7.74
C GLN A 301 -17.83 -5.82 -7.41
N LEU A 302 -16.88 -5.29 -6.62
CA LEU A 302 -16.81 -3.85 -6.30
C LEU A 302 -16.49 -3.03 -7.56
N PHE A 303 -15.61 -3.53 -8.44
CA PHE A 303 -15.36 -2.90 -9.75
C PHE A 303 -16.67 -2.79 -10.56
N GLU A 304 -17.45 -3.86 -10.64
CA GLU A 304 -18.73 -3.87 -11.33
C GLU A 304 -19.75 -2.91 -10.70
N GLU A 305 -19.82 -2.85 -9.38
CA GLU A 305 -20.68 -1.93 -8.65
C GLU A 305 -20.30 -0.47 -8.93
N ILE A 306 -19.02 -0.10 -8.84
CA ILE A 306 -18.56 1.25 -9.15
C ILE A 306 -18.88 1.59 -10.62
N SER A 307 -18.70 0.65 -11.56
CA SER A 307 -19.01 0.88 -12.98
C SER A 307 -20.49 1.22 -13.22
N LYS A 308 -21.40 0.70 -12.38
CA LYS A 308 -22.85 0.95 -12.45
C LYS A 308 -23.24 2.21 -11.69
N GLN A 309 -22.68 2.43 -10.50
CA GLN A 309 -23.05 3.53 -9.61
C GLN A 309 -22.35 4.85 -9.97
N ALA A 310 -21.12 4.81 -10.47
CA ALA A 310 -20.31 5.98 -10.79
C ALA A 310 -19.62 5.80 -12.16
N PRO A 311 -20.39 5.75 -13.27
CA PRO A 311 -19.91 5.29 -14.58
C PRO A 311 -18.83 6.17 -15.22
N ALA A 312 -18.64 7.41 -14.78
CA ALA A 312 -17.56 8.27 -15.26
C ALA A 312 -16.28 8.19 -14.40
N THR A 313 -16.20 7.25 -13.46
CA THR A 313 -14.98 6.89 -12.74
C THR A 313 -14.03 6.16 -13.69
N SER A 314 -12.74 6.51 -13.67
CA SER A 314 -11.75 5.78 -14.45
C SER A 314 -11.46 4.44 -13.79
N LEU A 315 -11.82 3.33 -14.44
CA LEU A 315 -11.66 2.00 -13.88
C LEU A 315 -10.71 1.16 -14.74
N SER A 316 -9.74 0.52 -14.11
CA SER A 316 -8.75 -0.34 -14.76
C SER A 316 -8.57 -1.65 -14.00
N ILE A 317 -8.15 -2.69 -14.71
CA ILE A 317 -7.82 -4.00 -14.15
C ILE A 317 -6.38 -4.32 -14.54
N GLU A 318 -5.56 -4.69 -13.57
CA GLU A 318 -4.20 -5.17 -13.77
C GLU A 318 -4.22 -6.56 -14.44
N ARG A 319 -3.40 -6.76 -15.48
CA ARG A 319 -3.40 -7.97 -16.32
C ARG A 319 -2.02 -8.57 -16.58
N GLU A 320 -0.95 -7.97 -16.07
CA GLU A 320 0.43 -8.43 -16.20
C GLU A 320 0.86 -9.35 -15.03
N GLY A 321 -0.04 -9.61 -14.08
CA GLY A 321 0.17 -10.56 -12.98
C GLY A 321 0.75 -9.92 -11.72
N HIS A 322 0.70 -8.60 -11.60
CA HIS A 322 1.06 -7.89 -10.37
C HIS A 322 -0.09 -7.98 -9.35
N THR A 323 0.23 -8.48 -8.15
CA THR A 323 -0.76 -8.75 -7.10
C THR A 323 -0.99 -7.52 -6.20
N HIS A 324 -1.93 -7.63 -5.26
CA HIS A 324 -2.15 -6.63 -4.19
C HIS A 324 -0.84 -6.21 -3.48
N GLY A 325 0.13 -7.12 -3.35
CA GLY A 325 1.45 -6.81 -2.81
C GLY A 325 2.45 -6.24 -3.82
N PHE A 326 2.00 -5.53 -4.87
CA PHE A 326 2.86 -5.06 -5.98
C PHE A 326 4.12 -4.34 -5.49
N CYS A 327 3.98 -3.55 -4.42
CA CYS A 327 5.04 -2.76 -3.81
C CYS A 327 6.19 -3.61 -3.26
N CYS A 328 5.96 -4.90 -3.00
CA CYS A 328 7.00 -5.81 -2.55
C CYS A 328 7.99 -6.22 -3.67
N THR A 329 7.70 -5.91 -4.93
CA THR A 329 8.53 -6.28 -6.08
C THR A 329 8.92 -5.06 -6.89
N VAL A 330 10.12 -5.05 -7.47
CA VAL A 330 10.55 -3.95 -8.34
C VAL A 330 9.63 -3.85 -9.57
N ALA A 331 9.32 -4.98 -10.21
CA ALA A 331 8.48 -5.00 -11.40
C ALA A 331 7.07 -4.46 -11.15
N GLY A 332 6.41 -4.90 -10.07
CA GLY A 332 5.08 -4.41 -9.70
C GLY A 332 5.09 -2.91 -9.36
N SER A 333 6.09 -2.45 -8.60
CA SER A 333 6.28 -1.03 -8.29
C SER A 333 6.45 -0.17 -9.55
N VAL A 334 7.29 -0.59 -10.49
CA VAL A 334 7.53 0.13 -11.76
C VAL A 334 6.26 0.17 -12.60
N TRP A 335 5.58 -0.96 -12.76
CA TRP A 335 4.36 -1.05 -13.57
C TRP A 335 3.24 -0.15 -13.03
N VAL A 336 2.99 -0.21 -11.71
CA VAL A 336 1.98 0.62 -11.07
C VAL A 336 2.36 2.11 -11.11
N ALA A 337 3.64 2.46 -10.97
CA ALA A 337 4.11 3.83 -11.16
C ALA A 337 3.79 4.35 -12.56
N GLN A 338 4.02 3.54 -13.60
CA GLN A 338 3.71 3.91 -14.98
C GLN A 338 2.20 4.10 -15.20
N HIS A 339 1.38 3.23 -14.61
CA HIS A 339 -0.07 3.36 -14.66
C HIS A 339 -0.55 4.65 -14.01
N VAL A 340 -0.08 4.96 -12.79
CA VAL A 340 -0.39 6.20 -12.07
C VAL A 340 0.07 7.43 -12.86
N ALA A 341 1.28 7.41 -13.41
CA ALA A 341 1.80 8.51 -14.22
C ALA A 341 0.95 8.77 -15.47
N THR A 342 0.50 7.71 -16.15
CA THR A 342 -0.41 7.80 -17.30
C THR A 342 -1.71 8.50 -16.91
N LEU A 343 -2.36 8.06 -15.83
CA LEU A 343 -3.61 8.68 -15.34
C LEU A 343 -3.42 10.16 -14.99
N ILE A 344 -2.29 10.51 -14.36
CA ILE A 344 -1.95 11.90 -14.02
C ILE A 344 -1.75 12.72 -15.30
N LYS A 345 -0.94 12.24 -16.25
CA LYS A 345 -0.64 12.93 -17.52
C LYS A 345 -1.91 13.16 -18.33
N ASP A 346 -2.76 12.15 -18.46
CA ASP A 346 -4.04 12.25 -19.16
C ASP A 346 -4.92 13.32 -18.51
N ARG A 347 -4.98 13.33 -17.17
CA ARG A 347 -5.75 14.35 -16.42
C ARG A 347 -5.29 15.78 -16.72
N PHE A 348 -3.98 16.05 -16.74
CA PHE A 348 -3.46 17.39 -17.01
C PHE A 348 -3.43 17.76 -18.49
N SER A 349 -3.49 16.80 -19.41
CA SER A 349 -3.66 17.08 -20.84
C SER A 349 -5.06 17.61 -21.19
N HIS A 350 -6.03 17.38 -20.31
CA HIS A 350 -7.44 17.78 -20.46
C HIS A 350 -7.84 19.00 -19.61
N LEU A 351 -6.90 19.59 -18.87
CA LEU A 351 -7.05 20.85 -18.13
C LEU A 351 -6.41 21.99 -18.92
#